data_AF-A0A0S4KUK4-F1
#
_entry.id   AF-A0A0S4KUK4-F1
#
_cell.length_a   1.000
_cell.length_b   1.000
_cell.length_c   1.000
_cell.angle_alpha   90.00
_cell.angle_beta   90.00
_cell.angle_gamma   90.00
#
_symmetry.space_group_name_H-M   'P 1'
#
loop_
_entity.id
_entity.type
_entity.pdbx_description
1 polymer ?
#
loop_
_entity_poly.entity_id
_entity_poly.type
_entity_poly.pdbx_seq_one_letter_code
_entity_poly.pdbx_strand_id
1 'polypeptide(L)'
;MSPSKASKTSKNGPASAGSPSGPTTDDRLQALIAENRKLGEELQEAQKLAAALEKTNAQSIAARDKALKEAEVVKKTAAELKAQVEELAASNRKMTAEIARLARQVERTPLNPVSPEEAAALFDKFIGGMKLSRTLELRDVNLTLKVATGKLGNQTVLLLPEPGAVDPASLHELKFNLRGTNVAEASDADRPVKRG
;
A
#
# COMPACT_ATOMS: atom_id res chain seq x y z
N MET A 1 110.89 13.68 -68.51
CA MET A 1 111.25 14.74 -67.55
C MET A 1 110.57 16.03 -68.01
N SER A 2 109.89 16.74 -67.11
CA SER A 2 109.18 18.02 -67.34
C SER A 2 110.07 19.09 -68.00
N PRO A 3 109.52 20.08 -68.75
CA PRO A 3 108.86 21.29 -68.19
C PRO A 3 107.57 21.69 -68.98
N SER A 4 106.53 22.31 -68.42
CA SER A 4 106.31 23.64 -67.79
C SER A 4 105.92 24.79 -68.77
N LYS A 5 104.64 25.21 -68.64
CA LYS A 5 103.98 26.55 -68.81
C LYS A 5 103.63 27.16 -70.19
N ALA A 6 102.32 27.43 -70.36
CA ALA A 6 101.65 28.76 -70.52
C ALA A 6 100.32 28.61 -71.31
N SER A 7 99.12 28.66 -70.69
CA SER A 7 98.28 29.82 -70.32
C SER A 7 97.32 30.34 -71.42
N LYS A 8 96.09 30.70 -71.01
CA LYS A 8 94.86 31.14 -71.74
C LYS A 8 93.93 29.95 -72.06
N THR A 9 92.65 29.91 -71.71
CA THR A 9 91.65 30.92 -71.30
C THR A 9 90.46 30.13 -70.77
N SER A 10 89.90 30.44 -69.60
CA SER A 10 88.53 30.04 -69.28
C SER A 10 87.83 31.15 -68.51
N LYS A 11 86.65 31.49 -69.03
CA LYS A 11 85.81 32.63 -68.66
C LYS A 11 85.17 32.43 -67.30
N ASN A 12 85.04 33.56 -66.61
CA ASN A 12 84.28 33.84 -65.40
C ASN A 12 82.87 33.23 -65.33
N GLY A 13 82.45 32.92 -64.10
CA GLY A 13 81.04 32.94 -63.70
C GLY A 13 80.82 32.23 -62.35
N PRO A 14 80.55 32.95 -61.24
CA PRO A 14 80.32 32.34 -59.94
C PRO A 14 78.93 31.68 -59.93
N ALA A 15 78.86 30.43 -59.46
CA ALA A 15 77.58 29.78 -59.17
C ALA A 15 76.94 30.50 -57.97
N SER A 16 75.97 31.35 -58.30
CA SER A 16 75.12 32.06 -57.36
C SER A 16 74.27 31.08 -56.55
N ALA A 17 74.13 31.39 -55.27
CA ALA A 17 73.30 30.69 -54.31
C ALA A 17 71.87 30.51 -54.82
N GLY A 18 71.44 29.25 -54.95
CA GLY A 18 70.02 28.92 -55.02
C GLY A 18 69.36 29.28 -53.70
N SER A 19 68.71 30.45 -53.68
CA SER A 19 67.78 30.81 -52.61
C SER A 19 66.63 29.81 -52.61
N PRO A 20 66.20 29.26 -51.46
CA PRO A 20 64.93 28.55 -51.40
C PRO A 20 63.83 29.60 -51.60
N SER A 21 63.16 29.54 -52.75
CA SER A 21 61.96 30.32 -53.02
C SER A 21 60.97 30.06 -51.89
N GLY A 22 60.75 31.07 -51.03
CA GLY A 22 59.71 31.01 -50.01
C GLY A 22 58.34 30.78 -50.65
N PRO A 23 57.35 30.28 -49.88
CA PRO A 23 56.02 29.98 -50.41
C PRO A 23 55.46 31.21 -51.12
N THR A 24 54.98 30.99 -52.34
CA THR A 24 54.40 32.06 -53.14
C THR A 24 53.08 32.51 -52.50
N THR A 25 52.64 33.73 -52.81
CA THR A 25 51.36 34.26 -52.32
C THR A 25 50.18 33.33 -52.62
N ASP A 26 50.23 32.60 -53.74
CA ASP A 26 49.24 31.59 -54.11
C ASP A 26 49.26 30.35 -53.21
N ASP A 27 50.44 29.85 -52.81
CA ASP A 27 50.55 28.71 -51.88
C ASP A 27 49.94 29.04 -50.51
N ARG A 28 50.16 30.29 -50.06
CA ARG A 28 49.60 30.78 -48.79
C ARG A 28 48.10 30.99 -48.86
N LEU A 29 47.58 31.42 -50.01
CA LEU A 29 46.14 31.55 -50.25
C LEU A 29 45.45 30.18 -50.26
N GLN A 30 46.03 29.18 -50.93
CA GLN A 30 45.47 27.82 -50.92
C GLN A 30 45.49 27.18 -49.52
N ALA A 31 46.56 27.40 -48.75
CA ALA A 31 46.62 26.95 -47.36
C ALA A 31 45.52 27.58 -46.49
N LEU A 32 45.28 28.89 -46.63
CA LEU A 32 44.20 29.59 -45.94
C LEU A 32 42.80 29.10 -46.36
N ILE A 33 42.58 28.79 -47.63
CA ILE A 33 41.30 28.23 -48.12
C ILE A 33 41.07 26.85 -47.53
N ALA A 34 42.10 25.99 -47.49
CA ALA A 34 42.02 24.66 -46.91
C ALA A 34 41.75 24.71 -45.40
N GLU A 35 42.41 25.62 -44.69
CA GLU A 35 42.21 25.85 -43.25
C GLU A 35 40.81 26.41 -42.97
N ASN A 36 40.32 27.36 -43.77
CA ASN A 36 38.97 27.91 -43.63
C ASN A 36 37.90 26.84 -43.85
N ARG A 37 38.11 25.95 -44.84
CA ARG A 37 37.22 24.81 -45.07
C ARG A 37 37.22 23.85 -43.88
N LYS A 38 38.38 23.53 -43.32
CA LYS A 38 38.51 22.67 -42.14
C LYS A 38 37.82 23.27 -40.92
N LEU A 39 38.03 24.57 -40.67
CA LEU A 39 37.34 25.30 -39.60
C LEU A 39 35.83 25.33 -39.81
N GLY A 40 35.36 25.43 -41.05
CA GLY A 40 33.94 25.35 -41.40
C GLY A 40 33.33 23.98 -41.07
N GLU A 41 34.05 22.89 -41.35
CA GLU A 41 33.64 21.53 -41.00
C GLU A 41 33.63 21.32 -39.47
N GLU A 42 34.68 21.74 -38.77
CA GLU A 42 34.77 21.69 -37.30
C GLU A 42 33.65 22.51 -36.62
N LEU A 43 33.33 23.69 -37.16
CA LEU A 43 32.25 24.53 -36.64
C LEU A 43 30.88 23.86 -36.84
N GLN A 44 30.66 23.20 -37.99
CA GLN A 44 29.43 22.47 -38.24
C GLN A 44 29.28 21.25 -37.32
N GLU A 45 30.37 20.53 -37.03
CA GLU A 45 30.37 19.44 -36.06
C GLU A 45 30.11 19.94 -34.63
N ALA A 46 30.76 21.03 -34.23
CA ALA A 46 30.54 21.67 -32.94
C ALA A 46 29.09 22.14 -32.76
N GLN A 47 28.47 22.71 -33.81
CA GLN A 47 27.05 23.09 -33.79
C GLN A 47 26.12 21.87 -33.64
N LYS A 48 26.41 20.76 -34.33
CA LYS A 48 25.65 19.51 -34.18
C LYS A 48 25.76 18.95 -32.77
N LEU A 49 26.96 18.97 -32.18
CA LEU A 49 27.20 18.53 -30.81
C LEU A 49 26.50 19.43 -29.80
N ALA A 50 26.54 20.75 -29.98
CA ALA A 50 25.81 21.70 -29.13
C ALA A 50 24.30 21.44 -29.15
N ALA A 51 23.71 21.27 -30.34
CA ALA A 51 22.28 20.95 -30.46
C ALA A 51 21.92 19.60 -29.83
N ALA A 52 22.79 18.60 -29.94
CA ALA A 52 22.59 17.29 -29.29
C ALA A 52 22.67 17.39 -27.76
N LEU A 53 23.60 18.19 -27.23
CA LEU A 53 23.75 18.45 -25.81
C LEU A 53 22.56 19.24 -25.25
N GLU A 54 22.07 20.26 -25.95
CA GLU A 54 20.88 21.00 -25.55
C GLU A 54 19.65 20.10 -25.47
N LYS A 55 19.45 19.24 -26.47
CA LYS A 55 18.36 18.25 -26.47
C LYS A 55 18.48 17.28 -25.30
N THR A 56 19.69 16.78 -25.03
CA THR A 56 19.95 15.86 -23.92
C THR A 56 19.71 16.55 -22.58
N ASN A 57 20.16 17.80 -22.42
CA ASN A 57 19.95 18.57 -21.21
C ASN A 57 18.46 18.83 -20.94
N ALA A 58 17.68 19.17 -21.97
CA ALA A 58 16.23 19.33 -21.85
C ALA A 58 15.54 18.02 -21.40
N GLN A 59 15.98 16.87 -21.94
CA GLN A 59 15.48 15.56 -21.52
C GLN A 59 15.86 15.23 -20.07
N SER A 60 17.09 15.53 -19.66
CA SER A 60 17.54 15.33 -18.27
C SER A 60 16.76 16.20 -17.28
N ILE A 61 16.49 17.46 -17.63
CA ILE A 61 15.66 18.35 -16.80
C ILE A 61 14.24 17.78 -16.66
N ALA A 62 13.62 17.36 -17.78
CA ALA A 62 12.28 16.75 -17.74
C ALA A 62 12.24 15.47 -16.89
N ALA A 63 13.27 14.61 -17.00
CA ALA A 63 13.38 13.41 -16.18
C ALA A 63 13.56 13.74 -14.69
N ARG A 64 14.38 14.74 -14.37
CA ARG A 64 14.57 15.21 -12.99
C ARG A 64 13.28 15.74 -12.39
N ASP A 65 12.54 16.57 -13.13
CA ASP A 65 11.30 17.16 -12.65
C ASP A 65 10.21 16.10 -12.45
N LYS A 66 10.18 15.06 -13.30
CA LYS A 66 9.32 13.89 -13.09
C LYS A 66 9.71 13.13 -11.81
N ALA A 67 11.00 12.85 -11.61
CA ALA A 67 11.47 12.16 -10.41
C ALA A 67 11.19 12.96 -9.12
N LEU A 68 11.30 14.30 -9.16
CA LEU A 68 10.95 15.16 -8.03
C LEU A 68 9.46 15.09 -7.68
N LYS A 69 8.58 15.08 -8.69
CA LYS A 69 7.13 14.91 -8.47
C LYS A 69 6.81 13.54 -7.88
N GLU A 70 7.42 12.48 -8.39
CA GLU A 70 7.24 11.12 -7.86
C GLU A 70 7.75 11.01 -6.40
N ALA A 71 8.90 11.62 -6.09
CA ALA A 71 9.44 11.65 -4.74
C ALA A 71 8.50 12.37 -3.75
N GLU A 72 7.88 13.48 -4.15
CA GLU A 72 6.88 14.19 -3.33
C GLU A 72 5.62 13.35 -3.09
N VAL A 73 5.16 12.60 -4.10
CA VAL A 73 4.04 11.66 -3.95
C VAL A 73 4.40 10.57 -2.94
N VAL A 74 5.57 9.94 -3.10
CA VAL A 74 6.05 8.89 -2.17
C VAL A 74 6.19 9.41 -0.74
N LYS A 75 6.67 10.66 -0.58
CA LYS A 75 6.79 11.28 0.75
C LYS A 75 5.43 11.50 1.41
N LYS A 76 4.42 11.92 0.64
CA LYS A 76 3.04 12.07 1.13
C LYS A 76 2.45 10.72 1.52
N THR A 77 2.55 9.71 0.65
CA THR A 77 2.01 8.37 0.95
C THR A 77 2.70 7.74 2.14
N ALA A 78 4.02 7.93 2.31
CA ALA A 78 4.75 7.46 3.48
C ALA A 78 4.26 8.13 4.79
N ALA A 79 3.96 9.42 4.76
CA ALA A 79 3.41 10.14 5.91
C ALA A 79 2.00 9.64 6.27
N GLU A 80 1.14 9.43 5.27
CA GLU A 80 -0.20 8.87 5.45
C GLU A 80 -0.16 7.44 6.01
N LEU A 81 0.71 6.57 5.46
CA LEU A 81 0.90 5.21 5.95
C LEU A 81 1.38 5.20 7.41
N LYS A 82 2.32 6.09 7.76
CA LYS A 82 2.82 6.18 9.13
C LYS A 82 1.71 6.55 10.11
N ALA A 83 0.85 7.50 9.75
CA ALA A 83 -0.30 7.87 10.58
C ALA A 83 -1.28 6.70 10.75
N GLN A 84 -1.58 5.97 9.67
CA GLN A 84 -2.45 4.78 9.74
C GLN A 84 -1.86 3.67 10.62
N VAL A 85 -0.55 3.44 10.56
CA VAL A 85 0.14 2.46 11.41
C VAL A 85 0.04 2.86 12.89
N GLU A 86 0.22 4.14 13.22
CA GLU A 86 0.09 4.63 14.59
C GLU A 86 -1.36 4.49 15.11
N GLU A 87 -2.35 4.78 14.28
CA GLU A 87 -3.78 4.59 14.61
C GLU A 87 -4.13 3.12 14.84
N LEU A 88 -3.69 2.23 13.94
CA LEU A 88 -3.85 0.78 14.07
C LEU A 88 -3.17 0.25 15.34
N ALA A 89 -1.97 0.71 15.64
CA ALA A 89 -1.25 0.33 16.86
C ALA A 89 -2.00 0.78 18.13
N ALA A 90 -2.55 2.00 18.13
CA ALA A 90 -3.35 2.50 19.24
C ALA A 90 -4.66 1.69 19.42
N SER A 91 -5.33 1.39 18.30
CA SER A 91 -6.54 0.56 18.27
C SER A 91 -6.26 -0.86 18.81
N ASN A 92 -5.16 -1.49 18.37
CA ASN A 92 -4.76 -2.81 18.84
C ASN A 92 -4.45 -2.82 20.35
N ARG A 93 -3.77 -1.79 20.88
CA ARG A 93 -3.55 -1.66 22.33
C ARG A 93 -4.86 -1.57 23.11
N LYS A 94 -5.85 -0.81 22.61
CA LYS A 94 -7.17 -0.70 23.23
C LYS A 94 -7.89 -2.05 23.25
N MET A 95 -7.95 -2.74 22.11
CA MET A 95 -8.56 -4.06 22.01
C MET A 95 -7.87 -5.08 22.91
N THR A 96 -6.53 -5.08 22.95
CA THR A 96 -5.76 -5.97 23.84
C THR A 96 -6.09 -5.72 25.30
N ALA A 97 -6.22 -4.45 25.71
CA ALA A 97 -6.61 -4.09 27.08
C ALA A 97 -8.06 -4.51 27.40
N GLU A 98 -8.98 -4.38 26.45
CA GLU A 98 -10.37 -4.86 26.61
C GLU A 98 -10.44 -6.38 26.71
N ILE A 99 -9.71 -7.11 25.87
CA ILE A 99 -9.61 -8.56 25.95
C ILE A 99 -9.05 -8.98 27.31
N ALA A 100 -7.96 -8.36 27.78
CA ALA A 100 -7.40 -8.65 29.09
C ALA A 100 -8.38 -8.35 30.24
N ARG A 101 -9.16 -7.26 30.12
CA ARG A 101 -10.21 -6.91 31.09
C ARG A 101 -11.32 -7.96 31.11
N LEU A 102 -11.81 -8.37 29.93
CA LEU A 102 -12.85 -9.37 29.79
C LEU A 102 -12.36 -10.75 30.25
N ALA A 103 -11.15 -11.16 29.90
CA ALA A 103 -10.54 -12.40 30.35
C ALA A 103 -10.47 -12.48 31.88
N ARG A 104 -10.00 -11.40 32.54
CA ARG A 104 -10.00 -11.31 34.01
C ARG A 104 -11.41 -11.32 34.61
N GLN A 105 -12.38 -10.75 33.92
CA GLN A 105 -13.79 -10.76 34.36
C GLN A 105 -14.37 -12.17 34.27
N VAL A 106 -14.03 -12.94 33.23
CA VAL A 106 -14.43 -14.33 33.08
C VAL A 106 -13.73 -15.22 34.13
N GLU A 107 -12.42 -15.07 34.34
CA GLU A 107 -11.66 -15.87 35.34
C GLU A 107 -12.12 -15.61 36.78
N ARG A 108 -12.48 -14.36 37.13
CA ARG A 108 -12.90 -14.00 38.49
C ARG A 108 -14.35 -14.34 38.79
N THR A 109 -15.13 -14.70 37.79
CA THR A 109 -16.54 -15.01 37.96
C THR A 109 -16.71 -16.51 37.88
N PRO A 110 -16.71 -17.23 39.02
CA PRO A 110 -16.91 -18.68 38.99
C PRO A 110 -18.25 -18.97 38.34
N LEU A 111 -18.20 -19.72 37.24
CA LEU A 111 -19.37 -20.23 36.55
C LEU A 111 -20.02 -21.27 37.46
N ASN A 112 -20.91 -20.81 38.33
CA ASN A 112 -21.69 -21.71 39.14
C ASN A 112 -22.80 -22.32 38.27
N PRO A 113 -23.04 -23.64 38.37
CA PRO A 113 -24.16 -24.26 37.70
C PRO A 113 -25.46 -23.60 38.14
N VAL A 114 -26.34 -23.40 37.17
CA VAL A 114 -27.65 -22.75 37.34
C VAL A 114 -28.65 -23.83 37.77
N SER A 115 -29.65 -23.50 38.58
CA SER A 115 -30.73 -24.46 38.85
C SER A 115 -31.60 -24.69 37.58
N PRO A 116 -32.22 -25.87 37.40
CA PRO A 116 -33.08 -26.13 36.23
C PRO A 116 -34.20 -25.10 36.05
N GLU A 117 -34.71 -24.54 37.15
CA GLU A 117 -35.76 -23.52 37.19
C GLU A 117 -35.26 -22.16 36.67
N GLU A 118 -34.06 -21.74 37.08
CA GLU A 118 -33.43 -20.50 36.60
C GLU A 118 -33.02 -20.60 35.13
N ALA A 119 -32.61 -21.80 34.68
CA ALA A 119 -32.34 -22.08 33.28
C ALA A 119 -33.62 -21.98 32.44
N ALA A 120 -34.74 -22.56 32.90
CA ALA A 120 -36.03 -22.42 32.22
C ALA A 120 -36.47 -20.95 32.10
N ALA A 121 -36.31 -20.16 33.16
CA ALA A 121 -36.67 -18.74 33.17
C ALA A 121 -35.87 -17.88 32.16
N LEU A 122 -34.62 -18.24 31.85
CA LEU A 122 -33.85 -17.59 30.78
C LEU A 122 -34.46 -17.83 29.40
N PHE A 123 -34.85 -19.07 29.13
CA PHE A 123 -35.45 -19.44 27.85
C PHE A 123 -36.84 -18.83 27.71
N ASP A 124 -37.63 -18.77 28.78
CA ASP A 124 -38.93 -18.09 28.76
C ASP A 124 -38.80 -16.61 28.40
N LYS A 125 -37.76 -15.92 28.91
CA LYS A 125 -37.46 -14.53 28.51
C LYS A 125 -37.03 -14.43 27.05
N PHE A 126 -36.17 -15.33 26.58
CA PHE A 126 -35.73 -15.36 25.19
C PHE A 126 -36.89 -15.61 24.22
N ILE A 127 -37.73 -16.60 24.52
CA ILE A 127 -38.94 -16.95 23.76
C ILE A 127 -39.96 -15.81 23.83
N GLY A 128 -40.16 -15.20 25.01
CA GLY A 128 -41.02 -14.04 25.18
C GLY A 128 -40.58 -12.87 24.28
N GLY A 129 -39.28 -12.64 24.15
CA GLY A 129 -38.72 -11.67 23.19
C GLY A 129 -39.01 -12.03 21.73
N MET A 130 -38.90 -13.30 21.35
CA MET A 130 -39.24 -13.75 19.99
C MET A 130 -40.73 -13.61 19.67
N LYS A 131 -41.62 -13.88 20.64
CA LYS A 131 -43.08 -13.68 20.50
C LYS A 131 -43.47 -12.21 20.27
N LEU A 132 -42.67 -11.27 20.76
CA LEU A 132 -42.89 -9.83 20.56
C LEU A 132 -42.39 -9.33 19.19
N SER A 133 -41.67 -10.16 18.43
CA SER A 133 -41.19 -9.82 17.10
C SER A 133 -42.31 -9.96 16.06
N ARG A 134 -42.66 -8.85 15.39
CA ARG A 134 -43.70 -8.82 14.35
C ARG A 134 -43.30 -9.50 13.03
N THR A 135 -42.05 -9.95 12.91
CA THR A 135 -41.48 -10.50 11.67
C THR A 135 -41.24 -12.01 11.71
N LEU A 136 -41.49 -12.66 12.85
CA LEU A 136 -41.21 -14.09 13.05
C LEU A 136 -42.50 -14.84 13.41
N GLU A 137 -42.87 -15.82 12.59
CA GLU A 137 -43.92 -16.77 12.92
C GLU A 137 -43.33 -17.91 13.75
N LEU A 138 -43.74 -18.01 15.02
CA LEU A 138 -43.42 -19.16 15.85
C LEU A 138 -44.44 -20.26 15.54
N ARG A 139 -43.96 -21.42 15.11
CA ARG A 139 -44.78 -22.64 14.98
C ARG A 139 -44.87 -23.36 16.32
N ASP A 140 -45.93 -24.15 16.48
CA ASP A 140 -46.02 -25.08 17.61
C ASP A 140 -44.87 -26.10 17.54
N VAL A 141 -43.96 -26.03 18.51
CA VAL A 141 -42.85 -26.98 18.59
C VAL A 141 -42.59 -27.35 20.04
N ASN A 142 -42.56 -28.64 20.31
CA ASN A 142 -42.07 -29.19 21.57
C ASN A 142 -40.61 -29.60 21.35
N LEU A 143 -39.68 -28.95 22.04
CA LEU A 143 -38.25 -29.22 21.94
C LEU A 143 -37.71 -29.61 23.31
N THR A 144 -36.84 -30.62 23.29
CA THR A 144 -36.00 -30.98 24.42
C THR A 144 -34.56 -30.64 24.05
N LEU A 145 -33.99 -29.61 24.66
CA LEU A 145 -32.62 -29.19 24.41
C LEU A 145 -31.74 -29.52 25.62
N LYS A 146 -30.57 -30.10 25.36
CA LYS A 146 -29.49 -30.22 26.35
C LYS A 146 -28.55 -29.05 26.17
N VAL A 147 -28.49 -28.15 27.15
CA VAL A 147 -27.71 -26.92 27.06
C VAL A 147 -26.81 -26.74 28.28
N ALA A 148 -25.66 -26.12 28.06
CA ALA A 148 -24.80 -25.69 29.14
C ALA A 148 -25.28 -24.30 29.62
N THR A 149 -25.59 -24.17 30.90
CA THR A 149 -26.01 -22.91 31.54
C THR A 149 -25.12 -22.63 32.73
N GLY A 150 -24.72 -21.37 32.90
CA GLY A 150 -23.87 -20.93 34.00
C GLY A 150 -24.31 -19.59 34.57
N LYS A 151 -23.87 -19.27 35.79
CA LYS A 151 -23.99 -17.92 36.35
C LYS A 151 -22.72 -17.13 36.08
N LEU A 152 -22.86 -16.00 35.40
CA LEU A 152 -21.83 -14.97 35.30
C LEU A 152 -22.18 -13.84 36.29
N GLY A 153 -21.70 -14.00 37.53
CA GLY A 153 -21.97 -13.08 38.63
C GLY A 153 -23.40 -13.31 39.13
N ASN A 154 -24.26 -12.29 39.02
CA ASN A 154 -25.70 -12.41 39.32
C ASN A 154 -26.56 -12.67 38.07
N GLN A 155 -25.95 -12.80 36.89
CA GLN A 155 -26.67 -13.03 35.65
C GLN A 155 -26.57 -14.48 35.22
N THR A 156 -27.69 -15.08 34.88
CA THR A 156 -27.76 -16.40 34.29
C THR A 156 -27.43 -16.29 32.80
N VAL A 157 -26.54 -17.14 32.27
CA VAL A 157 -26.07 -17.09 30.88
C VAL A 157 -26.09 -18.47 30.22
N LEU A 158 -26.27 -18.48 28.89
CA LEU A 158 -26.07 -19.65 28.05
C LEU A 158 -24.58 -19.77 27.71
N LEU A 159 -24.03 -20.97 27.93
CA LEU A 159 -22.66 -21.28 27.58
C LEU A 159 -22.66 -22.00 26.23
N LEU A 160 -21.80 -21.54 25.32
CA LEU A 160 -21.50 -22.20 24.05
C LEU A 160 -20.14 -22.88 24.20
N PRO A 161 -20.09 -24.10 24.74
CA PRO A 161 -18.82 -24.79 24.93
C PRO A 161 -18.26 -25.26 23.60
N GLU A 162 -16.93 -25.39 23.54
CA GLU A 162 -16.28 -26.12 22.46
C GLU A 162 -16.76 -27.59 22.46
N PRO A 163 -16.89 -28.23 21.27
CA PRO A 163 -17.31 -29.63 21.18
C PRO A 163 -16.44 -30.55 22.05
N GLY A 164 -17.05 -31.23 23.02
CA GLY A 164 -16.35 -32.15 23.94
C GLY A 164 -15.76 -31.50 25.20
N ALA A 165 -15.86 -30.18 25.36
CA ALA A 165 -15.33 -29.47 26.55
C ALA A 165 -16.25 -29.54 27.78
N VAL A 166 -17.48 -30.04 27.62
CA VAL A 166 -18.46 -30.15 28.71
C VAL A 166 -18.90 -31.59 28.86
N ASP A 167 -18.82 -32.10 30.09
CA ASP A 167 -19.34 -33.41 30.44
C ASP A 167 -20.86 -33.45 30.14
N PRO A 168 -21.35 -34.37 29.29
CA PRO A 168 -22.78 -34.50 28.99
C PRO A 168 -23.69 -34.62 30.22
N ALA A 169 -23.17 -35.11 31.36
CA ALA A 169 -23.92 -35.19 32.62
C ALA A 169 -24.13 -33.82 33.30
N SER A 170 -23.33 -32.81 32.95
CA SER A 170 -23.45 -31.43 33.45
C SER A 170 -24.37 -30.54 32.61
N LEU A 171 -24.87 -31.06 31.47
CA LEU A 171 -25.84 -30.39 30.63
C LEU A 171 -27.23 -30.45 31.24
N HIS A 172 -27.94 -29.34 31.16
CA HIS A 172 -29.31 -29.25 31.67
C HIS A 172 -30.27 -29.67 30.55
N GLU A 173 -31.12 -30.64 30.82
CA GLU A 173 -32.20 -31.01 29.91
C GLU A 173 -33.39 -30.08 30.14
N LEU A 174 -33.67 -29.25 29.14
CA LEU A 174 -34.78 -28.31 29.17
C LEU A 174 -35.82 -28.74 28.16
N LYS A 175 -37.05 -28.92 28.65
CA LYS A 175 -38.23 -29.21 27.85
C LYS A 175 -39.03 -27.94 27.74
N PHE A 176 -39.29 -27.49 26.52
CA PHE A 176 -40.15 -26.34 26.32
C PHE A 176 -41.13 -26.58 25.18
N ASN A 177 -42.32 -26.05 25.41
CA ASN A 177 -43.43 -26.11 24.49
C ASN A 177 -43.64 -24.69 23.97
N LEU A 178 -43.23 -24.46 22.73
CA LEU A 178 -43.60 -23.24 22.04
C LEU A 178 -45.04 -23.40 21.58
N ARG A 179 -45.94 -22.61 22.14
CA ARG A 179 -47.23 -22.35 21.51
C ARG A 179 -47.04 -21.35 20.38
N GLY A 180 -47.48 -21.72 19.20
CA GLY A 180 -47.43 -20.90 18.02
C GLY A 180 -48.26 -19.64 18.18
N THR A 181 -47.80 -18.55 17.58
CA THR A 181 -48.53 -17.28 17.55
C THR A 181 -49.28 -17.22 16.24
N ASN A 182 -50.59 -17.42 16.27
CA ASN A 182 -51.42 -17.13 15.09
C ASN A 182 -51.46 -15.60 14.89
N VAL A 183 -51.22 -15.15 13.66
CA VAL A 183 -51.17 -13.72 13.26
C VAL A 183 -52.44 -12.94 13.69
N ALA A 184 -53.55 -13.64 13.93
CA ALA A 184 -54.82 -13.07 14.40
C ALA A 184 -54.85 -12.66 15.88
N GLU A 185 -54.00 -13.22 16.76
CA GLU A 185 -54.02 -12.87 18.20
C GLU A 185 -53.15 -11.64 18.52
N ALA A 186 -52.16 -11.34 17.69
CA ALA A 186 -51.33 -10.14 17.83
C ALA A 186 -52.09 -8.84 17.52
N SER A 187 -53.26 -8.93 16.88
CA SER A 187 -54.09 -7.79 16.45
C SER A 187 -55.20 -7.42 17.45
N ASP A 188 -55.60 -8.31 18.37
CA ASP A 188 -56.65 -8.03 19.36
C ASP A 188 -56.10 -7.38 20.66
N ALA A 189 -54.79 -7.38 20.86
CA ALA A 189 -54.13 -6.67 21.96
C ALA A 189 -54.14 -5.14 21.82
N ASP A 190 -54.57 -4.62 20.66
CA ASP A 190 -54.61 -3.18 20.33
C ASP A 190 -56.03 -2.59 20.37
N ARG A 191 -57.00 -3.27 21.01
CA ARG A 191 -58.29 -2.62 21.28
C ARG A 191 -58.10 -1.59 22.40
N PRO A 192 -58.33 -0.29 22.15
CA PRO A 192 -58.31 0.70 23.21
C PRO A 192 -59.40 0.36 24.22
N VAL A 193 -59.00 0.17 25.48
CA VAL A 193 -59.92 0.07 26.60
C VAL A 193 -60.71 1.38 26.65
N LYS A 194 -61.95 1.37 26.18
CA LYS A 194 -62.91 2.45 26.48
C LYS A 194 -63.09 2.47 28.00
N ARG A 195 -62.45 3.44 28.65
CA ARG A 195 -62.79 3.82 30.03
C ARG A 195 -64.21 4.40 29.99
N GLY A 196 -65.17 3.61 30.46
CA GLY A 196 -66.50 4.07 30.86
C GLY A 196 -66.54 4.21 32.38
#